data_AF-A0A5B0NW57-F1
#
_entry.id   AF-A0A5B0NW57-F1
#
_cell.length_a   1.000
_cell.length_b   1.000
_cell.length_c   1.000
_cell.angle_alpha   90.00
_cell.angle_beta   90.00
_cell.angle_gamma   90.00
#
_symmetry.space_group_name_H-M   'P 1'
#
loop_
_entity.id
_entity.type
_entity.pdbx_description
1 polymer ?
#
loop_
_entity_poly.entity_id
_entity_poly.type
_entity_poly.pdbx_seq_one_letter_code
_entity_poly.pdbx_strand_id
1 'polypeptide(L)'
;MSSSSLRSRNNTAATAREQPMNIKETQNNPSLVNPTNAKWLILIILFLTTTIGTYRSFSIYSRDNPDIPIHQLTRIPLSSLLSTHTTDIRSTTTTLPYFANKSNFLNQKFVKLGWAWTTFVVWFHAIAIATCYFGPPHPNQQQQQSQNSRSHPSSHVSRILSLHLIATLLWIFLTQWCFGSSLIERVLILSGAKCIPSLKPFHSSQTTPTTPTTLENLYCQHRWGRKLPGLDNFILSTYKPYWSEGIDVSGHVFLLTFSILLIVSSLSPSLIHLWRTTTKKVNNNQNNQEEEKDQEDETVPRNYRLAIYANLGLLFVWWWMLLMTSLYFHGPLEKFSGFVLAGLAWFFVETSVARLLG
;
A
#
# COMPACT_ATOMS: atom_id res chain seq x y z
N MET A 1 -57.19 -47.77 -59.32
CA MET A 1 -56.06 -48.50 -59.95
C MET A 1 -55.01 -47.46 -60.33
N SER A 2 -53.78 -47.61 -59.79
CA SER A 2 -52.51 -46.96 -60.16
C SER A 2 -52.45 -45.42 -60.17
N SER A 3 -51.37 -44.71 -59.86
CA SER A 3 -49.99 -44.99 -59.41
C SER A 3 -49.35 -43.58 -59.32
N SER A 4 -48.96 -43.11 -58.13
CA SER A 4 -47.59 -42.78 -57.68
C SER A 4 -46.71 -41.82 -58.52
N SER A 5 -46.02 -40.92 -57.78
CA SER A 5 -44.71 -40.27 -58.02
C SER A 5 -44.77 -38.72 -58.04
N LEU A 6 -44.57 -38.05 -56.89
CA LEU A 6 -43.30 -37.58 -56.29
C LEU A 6 -42.73 -36.25 -56.85
N ARG A 7 -42.75 -35.25 -55.95
CA ARG A 7 -41.59 -34.44 -55.48
C ARG A 7 -41.43 -32.98 -55.95
N SER A 8 -41.65 -32.11 -54.94
CA SER A 8 -40.83 -30.95 -54.51
C SER A 8 -41.06 -29.53 -55.06
N ARG A 9 -41.69 -28.73 -54.18
CA ARG A 9 -41.34 -27.37 -53.69
C ARG A 9 -40.39 -26.51 -54.54
N ASN A 10 -40.82 -25.27 -54.82
CA ASN A 10 -40.26 -24.05 -54.21
C ASN A 10 -41.15 -22.82 -54.52
N ASN A 11 -41.70 -22.21 -53.46
CA ASN A 11 -42.34 -20.90 -53.51
C ASN A 11 -41.26 -19.81 -53.43
N THR A 12 -41.18 -18.95 -54.44
CA THR A 12 -40.40 -17.71 -54.41
C THR A 12 -41.32 -16.55 -54.05
N ALA A 13 -41.25 -16.08 -52.79
CA ALA A 13 -41.88 -14.85 -52.35
C ALA A 13 -40.85 -13.71 -52.41
N ALA A 14 -41.22 -12.64 -53.11
CA ALA A 14 -40.40 -11.47 -53.34
C ALA A 14 -40.14 -10.69 -52.03
N THR A 15 -38.87 -10.36 -51.82
CA THR A 15 -38.32 -9.61 -50.69
C THR A 15 -38.49 -8.11 -50.89
N ALA A 16 -39.36 -7.48 -50.09
CA ALA A 16 -39.33 -6.04 -49.86
C ALA A 16 -38.20 -5.73 -48.86
N ARG A 17 -37.26 -4.88 -49.29
CA ARG A 17 -36.04 -4.53 -48.57
C ARG A 17 -36.31 -3.32 -47.67
N GLU A 18 -36.55 -3.55 -46.39
CA GLU A 18 -36.50 -2.51 -45.36
C GLU A 18 -35.02 -2.11 -45.12
N GLN A 19 -34.73 -0.81 -45.23
CA GLN A 19 -33.44 -0.24 -44.80
C GLN A 19 -33.50 0.05 -43.29
N PRO A 20 -32.56 -0.42 -42.47
CA PRO A 20 -32.45 0.04 -41.09
C PRO A 20 -31.80 1.43 -41.04
N MET A 21 -32.54 2.37 -40.47
CA MET A 21 -32.10 3.72 -40.12
C MET A 21 -30.93 3.63 -39.12
N ASN A 22 -29.73 3.98 -39.59
CA ASN A 22 -28.51 3.96 -38.78
C ASN A 22 -28.46 5.20 -37.87
N ILE A 23 -29.06 5.10 -36.69
CA ILE A 23 -28.87 6.07 -35.61
C ILE A 23 -27.45 5.83 -35.06
N LYS A 24 -26.50 6.66 -35.50
CA LYS A 24 -25.20 6.79 -34.83
C LYS A 24 -25.43 7.38 -33.45
N GLU A 25 -25.63 6.51 -32.47
CA GLU A 25 -25.51 6.85 -31.07
C GLU A 25 -24.06 7.30 -30.82
N THR A 26 -23.86 8.61 -30.75
CA THR A 26 -22.58 9.18 -30.37
C THR A 26 -22.47 9.00 -28.85
N GLN A 27 -22.00 7.83 -28.42
CA GLN A 27 -21.61 7.60 -27.03
C GLN A 27 -20.41 8.48 -26.70
N ASN A 28 -20.70 9.72 -26.29
CA ASN A 28 -19.79 10.50 -25.45
C ASN A 28 -19.77 9.85 -24.06
N ASN A 29 -19.12 8.70 -23.93
CA ASN A 29 -18.79 8.15 -22.63
C ASN A 29 -17.71 9.06 -22.02
N PRO A 30 -17.93 9.67 -20.84
CA PRO A 30 -16.85 10.32 -20.13
C PRO A 30 -15.76 9.28 -19.91
N SER A 31 -14.55 9.61 -20.34
CA SER A 31 -13.35 8.76 -20.30
C SER A 31 -13.05 8.35 -18.86
N LEU A 32 -13.73 7.31 -18.38
CA LEU A 32 -13.42 6.64 -17.13
C LEU A 32 -12.05 6.01 -17.34
N VAL A 33 -11.05 6.55 -16.64
CA VAL A 33 -9.67 6.06 -16.60
C VAL A 33 -9.71 4.53 -16.56
N ASN A 34 -9.10 3.88 -17.55
CA ASN A 34 -9.05 2.42 -17.61
C ASN A 34 -8.52 1.90 -16.25
N PRO A 35 -9.17 0.95 -15.59
CA PRO A 35 -8.78 0.45 -14.26
C PRO A 35 -7.30 0.08 -14.14
N THR A 36 -6.70 -0.41 -15.22
CA THR A 36 -5.27 -0.70 -15.29
C THR A 36 -4.43 0.58 -15.18
N ASN A 37 -4.80 1.63 -15.91
CA ASN A 37 -4.14 2.93 -15.89
C ASN A 37 -4.23 3.63 -14.52
N ALA A 38 -5.32 3.42 -13.78
CA ALA A 38 -5.50 4.01 -12.45
C ALA A 38 -4.44 3.51 -11.44
N LYS A 39 -4.08 2.22 -11.47
CA LYS A 39 -3.07 1.65 -10.57
C LYS A 39 -1.68 2.23 -10.83
N TRP A 40 -1.30 2.36 -12.10
CA TRP A 40 -0.04 2.99 -12.51
C TRP A 40 0.00 4.48 -12.15
N LEU A 41 -1.12 5.18 -12.29
CA LEU A 41 -1.23 6.58 -11.87
C LEU A 41 -1.02 6.73 -10.35
N ILE A 42 -1.58 5.83 -9.53
CA ILE A 42 -1.30 5.81 -8.09
C ILE A 42 0.19 5.57 -7.83
N LEU A 43 0.81 4.60 -8.50
CA LEU A 43 2.26 4.34 -8.35
C LEU A 43 3.09 5.60 -8.65
N ILE A 44 2.74 6.34 -9.71
CA ILE A 44 3.39 7.61 -10.08
C ILE A 44 3.17 8.67 -8.98
N ILE A 45 1.95 8.80 -8.45
CA ILE A 45 1.67 9.73 -7.33
C ILE A 45 2.52 9.39 -6.10
N LEU A 46 2.65 8.11 -5.76
CA LEU A 46 3.47 7.68 -4.62
C LEU A 46 4.96 7.94 -4.87
N PHE A 47 5.43 7.74 -6.11
CA PHE A 47 6.80 8.07 -6.51
C PHE A 47 7.06 9.58 -6.38
N LEU A 48 6.16 10.42 -6.89
CA LEU A 48 6.26 11.88 -6.77
C LEU A 48 6.23 12.32 -5.31
N THR A 49 5.33 11.75 -4.50
CA THR A 49 5.24 12.02 -3.05
C THR A 49 6.58 11.72 -2.35
N THR A 50 7.16 10.55 -2.65
CA THR A 50 8.46 10.13 -2.08
C THR A 50 9.58 11.03 -2.56
N THR A 51 9.59 11.40 -3.84
CA THR A 51 10.62 12.26 -4.45
C THR A 51 10.57 13.68 -3.90
N ILE A 52 9.38 14.30 -3.84
CA ILE A 52 9.19 15.64 -3.29
C ILE A 52 9.57 15.68 -1.81
N GLY A 53 9.10 14.70 -1.02
CA GLY A 53 9.46 14.59 0.39
C GLY A 53 10.96 14.42 0.60
N THR A 54 11.60 13.56 -0.19
CA THR A 54 13.05 13.33 -0.15
C THR A 54 13.83 14.57 -0.55
N TYR A 55 13.43 15.26 -1.61
CA TYR A 55 14.06 16.50 -2.05
C TYR A 55 13.97 17.59 -0.98
N ARG A 56 12.80 17.76 -0.35
CA ARG A 56 12.62 18.71 0.76
C ARG A 56 13.47 18.35 1.97
N SER A 57 13.45 17.08 2.38
CA SER A 57 14.29 16.56 3.47
C SER A 57 15.78 16.85 3.19
N PHE A 58 16.25 16.50 1.99
CA PHE A 58 17.63 16.69 1.58
C PHE A 58 18.03 18.17 1.51
N SER A 59 17.20 19.02 0.91
CA SER A 59 17.44 20.46 0.79
C SER A 59 17.63 21.15 2.14
N ILE A 60 16.94 20.69 3.18
CA ILE A 60 17.03 21.26 4.53
C ILE A 60 18.29 20.72 5.22
N TYR A 61 18.45 19.39 5.28
CA TYR A 61 19.57 18.79 6.02
C TYR A 61 20.94 19.08 5.38
N SER A 62 21.04 19.07 4.05
CA SER A 62 22.29 19.37 3.34
C SER A 62 22.72 20.83 3.50
N ARG A 63 21.79 21.75 3.76
CA ARG A 63 22.10 23.16 3.98
C ARG A 63 22.68 23.39 5.38
N ASP A 64 22.16 22.68 6.37
CA ASP A 64 22.53 22.89 7.77
C ASP A 64 23.81 22.14 8.18
N ASN A 65 24.23 21.11 7.43
CA ASN A 65 25.40 20.30 7.76
C ASN A 65 26.20 19.87 6.50
N PRO A 66 26.96 20.79 5.87
CA PRO A 66 27.68 20.51 4.63
C PRO A 66 28.80 19.45 4.76
N ASP A 67 29.33 19.26 5.97
CA ASP A 67 30.50 18.39 6.23
C ASP A 67 30.13 16.93 6.54
N ILE A 68 28.84 16.62 6.73
CA ILE A 68 28.39 15.26 7.08
C ILE A 68 28.04 14.50 5.80
N PRO A 69 28.56 13.28 5.58
CA PRO A 69 28.23 12.51 4.39
C PRO A 69 26.74 12.12 4.36
N ILE A 70 26.17 12.14 3.15
CA ILE A 70 24.71 12.07 2.86
C ILE A 70 23.97 10.93 3.59
N HIS A 71 24.63 9.78 3.78
CA HIS A 71 24.06 8.60 4.43
C HIS A 71 24.00 8.71 5.97
N GLN A 72 24.67 9.69 6.57
CA GLN A 72 24.70 9.94 8.02
C GLN A 72 23.76 11.07 8.45
N LEU A 73 23.44 12.02 7.57
CA LEU A 73 22.54 13.16 7.84
C LEU A 73 21.14 12.73 8.31
N THR A 74 20.68 11.54 7.92
CA THR A 74 19.32 11.04 8.17
C THR A 74 19.22 10.14 9.41
N ARG A 75 20.33 9.91 10.09
CA ARG A 75 20.37 9.28 11.43
C ARG A 75 20.46 10.34 12.51
N ILE A 76 19.51 11.27 12.51
CA ILE A 76 19.40 12.36 13.49
C ILE A 76 20.67 13.23 13.50
N PRO A 77 20.67 14.40 12.83
CA PRO A 77 21.85 15.24 12.84
C PRO A 77 22.13 15.70 14.28
N LEU A 78 23.41 15.73 14.65
CA LEU A 78 23.89 16.25 15.93
C LEU A 78 23.41 17.70 16.17
N SER A 79 23.02 18.43 15.14
CA SER A 79 22.40 19.76 15.23
C SER A 79 20.96 19.77 15.77
N SER A 80 20.26 18.62 15.80
CA SER A 80 19.00 18.48 16.58
C SER A 80 19.25 18.30 18.09
N LEU A 81 20.52 18.21 18.52
CA LEU A 81 20.93 18.15 19.92
C LEU A 81 21.48 19.48 20.46
N LEU A 82 21.60 20.53 19.63
CA LEU A 82 22.02 21.86 20.08
C LEU A 82 20.93 22.90 19.79
N SER A 83 20.16 23.27 20.82
CA SER A 83 19.47 24.57 20.82
C SER A 83 20.44 25.62 21.34
N THR A 84 20.67 26.65 20.52
CA THR A 84 21.26 27.92 20.90
C THR A 84 20.34 28.62 21.90
N HIS A 85 20.95 29.28 22.90
CA HIS A 85 20.33 30.10 23.96
C HIS A 85 19.49 29.37 25.02
N THR A 86 20.13 28.99 26.13
CA THR A 86 19.90 29.58 27.47
C THR A 86 20.87 28.96 28.48
N THR A 87 21.35 29.77 29.41
CA THR A 87 22.40 29.46 30.40
C THR A 87 21.92 28.54 31.54
N ASP A 88 21.03 27.58 31.28
CA ASP A 88 20.48 26.70 32.33
C ASP A 88 20.57 25.22 31.94
N ILE A 89 21.38 24.48 32.69
CA ILE A 89 21.95 23.16 32.30
C ILE A 89 21.00 21.98 32.57
N ARG A 90 19.79 22.19 33.11
CA ARG A 90 18.99 21.07 33.65
C ARG A 90 17.88 20.48 32.78
N SER A 91 17.42 21.11 31.70
CA SER A 91 16.40 20.46 30.86
C SER A 91 16.19 21.14 29.50
N THR A 92 17.18 21.05 28.61
CA THR A 92 16.93 21.29 27.17
C THR A 92 16.09 20.14 26.62
N THR A 93 14.77 20.27 26.70
CA THR A 93 13.83 19.33 26.10
C THR A 93 13.75 19.65 24.61
N THR A 94 14.52 18.95 23.77
CA THR A 94 14.43 19.05 22.31
C THR A 94 13.01 18.70 21.86
N THR A 95 12.22 19.70 21.45
CA THR A 95 10.86 19.49 20.93
C THR A 95 10.90 19.27 19.42
N LEU A 96 10.95 18.01 19.00
CA LEU A 96 10.74 17.68 17.58
C LEU A 96 9.29 17.97 17.15
N PRO A 97 9.04 18.34 15.88
CA PRO A 97 7.70 18.40 15.32
C PRO A 97 6.93 17.10 15.57
N TYR A 98 5.60 17.17 15.81
CA TYR A 98 4.78 16.01 16.19
C TYR A 98 5.03 14.76 15.32
N PHE A 99 5.08 14.92 13.99
CA PHE A 99 5.30 13.82 13.04
C PHE A 99 6.75 13.34 12.96
N ALA A 100 7.72 14.17 13.35
CA ALA A 100 9.12 13.77 13.48
C ALA A 100 9.38 13.01 14.79
N ASN A 101 8.51 13.17 15.79
CA ASN A 101 8.60 12.41 17.03
C ASN A 101 8.15 10.96 16.82
N LYS A 102 9.07 9.99 17.01
CA LYS A 102 8.79 8.54 16.89
C LYS A 102 7.77 8.02 17.91
N SER A 103 7.52 8.74 19.01
CA SER A 103 6.54 8.36 20.04
C SER A 103 5.12 8.86 19.78
N ASN A 104 4.87 9.58 18.67
CA ASN A 104 3.53 10.05 18.38
C ASN A 104 2.52 8.90 18.16
N PHE A 105 1.25 9.18 18.40
CA PHE A 105 0.16 8.20 18.37
C PHE A 105 0.08 7.44 17.03
N LEU A 106 0.20 8.17 15.91
CA LEU A 106 0.14 7.57 14.57
C LEU A 106 1.31 6.61 14.33
N ASN A 107 2.53 6.97 14.72
CA ASN A 107 3.69 6.09 14.60
C ASN A 107 3.54 4.84 15.49
N GLN A 108 3.06 5.00 16.72
CA GLN A 108 2.98 3.89 17.69
C GLN A 108 1.84 2.91 17.39
N LYS A 109 0.66 3.41 17.00
CA LYS A 109 -0.57 2.60 16.87
C LYS A 109 -0.96 2.29 15.45
N PHE A 110 -0.63 3.15 14.48
CA PHE A 110 -0.94 2.91 13.08
C PHE A 110 0.25 2.29 12.36
N VAL A 111 1.35 3.02 12.27
CA VAL A 111 2.48 2.61 11.41
C VAL A 111 3.12 1.30 11.87
N LYS A 112 3.39 1.13 13.17
CA LYS A 112 3.94 -0.12 13.71
C LYS A 112 3.04 -1.34 13.50
N LEU A 113 1.72 -1.13 13.42
CA LEU A 113 0.71 -2.16 13.20
C LEU A 113 0.15 -2.08 11.77
N GLY A 114 0.89 -1.47 10.83
CA GLY A 114 0.35 -1.11 9.52
C GLY A 114 -0.20 -2.28 8.72
N TRP A 115 0.46 -3.45 8.78
CA TRP A 115 -0.04 -4.66 8.12
C TRP A 115 -1.33 -5.19 8.74
N ALA A 116 -1.49 -5.08 10.06
CA ALA A 116 -2.69 -5.52 10.77
C ALA A 116 -3.90 -4.68 10.37
N TRP A 117 -3.75 -3.35 10.32
CA TRP A 117 -4.80 -2.44 9.86
C TRP A 117 -5.15 -2.65 8.38
N THR A 118 -4.14 -2.86 7.53
CA THR A 118 -4.35 -3.18 6.10
C THR A 118 -5.11 -4.49 5.94
N THR A 119 -4.74 -5.51 6.71
CA THR A 119 -5.45 -6.81 6.74
C THR A 119 -6.90 -6.61 7.17
N PHE A 120 -7.13 -5.87 8.25
CA PHE A 120 -8.47 -5.61 8.77
C PHE A 120 -9.40 -4.98 7.72
N VAL A 121 -8.98 -3.91 7.05
CA VAL A 121 -9.86 -3.22 6.07
C VAL A 121 -10.09 -4.04 4.80
N VAL A 122 -9.09 -4.80 4.35
CA VAL A 122 -9.21 -5.69 3.18
C VAL A 122 -10.16 -6.85 3.46
N TRP A 123 -10.05 -7.46 4.64
CA TRP A 123 -10.95 -8.54 5.05
C TRP A 123 -12.35 -8.04 5.33
N PHE A 124 -12.50 -6.89 6.00
CA PHE A 124 -13.80 -6.25 6.19
C PHE A 124 -14.49 -5.99 4.84
N HIS A 125 -13.75 -5.55 3.83
CA HIS A 125 -14.26 -5.38 2.47
C HIS A 125 -14.66 -6.70 1.82
N ALA A 126 -13.83 -7.73 1.90
CA ALA A 126 -14.16 -9.07 1.37
C ALA A 126 -15.43 -9.65 2.02
N ILE A 127 -15.57 -9.52 3.34
CA ILE A 127 -16.74 -9.96 4.10
C ILE A 127 -17.97 -9.13 3.75
N ALA A 128 -17.83 -7.80 3.59
CA ALA A 128 -18.95 -6.95 3.18
C ALA A 128 -19.49 -7.33 1.80
N ILE A 129 -18.61 -7.65 0.84
CA ILE A 129 -19.01 -8.19 -0.47
C ILE A 129 -19.70 -9.55 -0.27
N ALA A 130 -19.07 -10.47 0.45
CA ALA A 130 -19.63 -11.82 0.64
C ALA A 130 -21.02 -11.79 1.29
N THR A 131 -21.22 -10.97 2.33
CA THR A 131 -22.51 -10.84 3.03
C THR A 131 -23.60 -10.21 2.17
N CYS A 132 -23.25 -9.32 1.23
CA CYS A 132 -24.22 -8.74 0.30
C CYS A 132 -24.67 -9.71 -0.80
N TYR A 133 -23.82 -10.66 -1.21
CA TYR A 133 -24.10 -11.54 -2.36
C TYR A 133 -24.41 -13.00 -2.00
N PHE A 134 -24.03 -13.47 -0.80
CA PHE A 134 -24.31 -14.82 -0.30
C PHE A 134 -25.30 -14.86 0.87
N GLY A 135 -25.93 -13.72 1.21
CA GLY A 135 -26.97 -13.67 2.25
C GLY A 135 -28.24 -14.47 1.87
N PRO A 136 -29.12 -14.78 2.84
CA PRO A 136 -30.36 -15.51 2.56
C PRO A 136 -31.16 -14.78 1.47
N PRO A 137 -31.65 -15.48 0.44
CA PRO A 137 -32.37 -14.85 -0.65
C PRO A 137 -33.60 -14.13 -0.08
N HIS A 138 -33.69 -12.83 -0.32
CA HIS A 138 -34.95 -12.12 -0.14
C HIS A 138 -35.95 -12.71 -1.16
N PRO A 139 -37.18 -13.07 -0.76
CA PRO A 139 -38.14 -13.75 -1.64
C PRO A 139 -38.48 -12.99 -2.94
N ASN A 140 -38.17 -11.69 -3.02
CA ASN A 140 -38.44 -10.86 -4.20
C ASN A 140 -37.28 -10.80 -5.23
N GLN A 141 -36.12 -11.38 -4.96
CA GLN A 141 -34.97 -11.34 -5.90
C GLN A 141 -34.95 -12.47 -6.94
N GLN A 142 -35.88 -13.43 -6.89
CA GLN A 142 -35.88 -14.59 -7.78
C GLN A 142 -36.23 -14.28 -9.24
N GLN A 143 -36.74 -13.09 -9.58
CA GLN A 143 -37.16 -12.78 -10.95
C GLN A 143 -36.10 -12.09 -11.84
N GLN A 144 -34.99 -11.58 -11.30
CA GLN A 144 -33.97 -10.88 -12.11
C GLN A 144 -32.70 -11.70 -12.42
N GLN A 145 -32.58 -12.92 -11.87
CA GLN A 145 -31.36 -13.71 -11.98
C GLN A 145 -31.19 -14.47 -13.32
N SER A 146 -32.19 -14.44 -14.21
CA SER A 146 -32.24 -15.33 -15.38
C SER A 146 -31.81 -14.72 -16.72
N GLN A 147 -31.38 -13.45 -16.82
CA GLN A 147 -31.17 -12.82 -18.14
C GLN A 147 -29.91 -11.97 -18.37
N ASN A 148 -28.98 -11.88 -17.42
CA ASN A 148 -27.71 -11.20 -17.69
C ASN A 148 -26.53 -12.08 -17.30
N SER A 149 -25.82 -12.59 -18.32
CA SER A 149 -24.47 -13.16 -18.27
C SER A 149 -23.44 -12.09 -17.85
N ARG A 150 -23.66 -11.42 -16.72
CA ARG A 150 -22.69 -10.51 -16.11
C ARG A 150 -21.87 -11.31 -15.09
N SER A 151 -20.56 -11.13 -15.16
CA SER A 151 -19.57 -11.73 -14.25
C SER A 151 -20.04 -11.69 -12.79
N HIS A 152 -20.23 -12.86 -12.19
CA HIS A 152 -20.72 -12.99 -10.82
C HIS A 152 -19.77 -12.27 -9.85
N PRO A 153 -20.25 -11.33 -9.00
CA PRO A 153 -19.41 -10.54 -8.09
C PRO A 153 -18.70 -11.36 -7.00
N SER A 154 -19.06 -12.64 -6.84
CA SER A 154 -18.36 -13.62 -6.00
C SER A 154 -16.92 -13.90 -6.46
N SER A 155 -16.65 -13.77 -7.76
CA SER A 155 -15.29 -13.91 -8.32
C SER A 155 -14.31 -12.87 -7.76
N HIS A 156 -14.81 -11.68 -7.39
CA HIS A 156 -13.98 -10.62 -6.80
C HIS A 156 -13.52 -10.97 -5.38
N VAL A 157 -14.31 -11.69 -4.60
CA VAL A 157 -13.94 -12.09 -3.23
C VAL A 157 -12.74 -13.04 -3.28
N SER A 158 -12.79 -14.06 -4.14
CA SER A 158 -11.67 -14.98 -4.35
C SER A 158 -10.39 -14.22 -4.72
N ARG A 159 -10.50 -13.27 -5.66
CA ARG A 159 -9.37 -12.41 -6.03
C ARG A 159 -8.81 -11.58 -4.89
N ILE A 160 -9.66 -10.92 -4.09
CA ILE A 160 -9.22 -10.11 -2.94
C ILE A 160 -8.48 -10.98 -1.92
N LEU A 161 -9.01 -12.17 -1.63
CA LEU A 161 -8.38 -13.11 -0.70
C LEU A 161 -7.05 -13.64 -1.23
N SER A 162 -6.95 -13.99 -2.51
CA SER A 162 -5.69 -14.41 -3.14
C SER A 162 -4.65 -13.29 -3.14
N LEU A 163 -5.04 -12.05 -3.43
CA LEU A 163 -4.15 -10.87 -3.35
C LEU A 163 -3.60 -10.71 -1.93
N HIS A 164 -4.47 -10.73 -0.92
CA HIS A 164 -4.06 -10.61 0.48
C HIS A 164 -3.13 -11.75 0.91
N LEU A 165 -3.47 -12.99 0.57
CA LEU A 165 -2.71 -14.17 0.96
C LEU A 165 -1.28 -14.13 0.40
N ILE A 166 -1.14 -13.96 -0.91
CA ILE A 166 0.18 -13.90 -1.56
C ILE A 166 0.97 -12.69 -1.06
N ALA A 167 0.31 -11.53 -0.90
CA ALA A 167 0.96 -10.35 -0.35
C ALA A 167 1.45 -10.57 1.09
N THR A 168 0.69 -11.28 1.92
CA THR A 168 1.08 -11.59 3.30
C THR A 168 2.24 -12.57 3.34
N LEU A 169 2.21 -13.62 2.54
CA LEU A 169 3.34 -14.56 2.42
C LEU A 169 4.61 -13.84 1.97
N LEU A 170 4.49 -12.96 0.97
CA LEU A 170 5.61 -12.18 0.46
C LEU A 170 6.13 -11.17 1.50
N TRP A 171 5.24 -10.46 2.21
CA TRP A 171 5.61 -9.55 3.29
C TRP A 171 6.34 -10.27 4.42
N ILE A 172 5.84 -11.43 4.85
CA ILE A 172 6.50 -12.29 5.86
C ILE A 172 7.86 -12.74 5.36
N PHE A 173 7.95 -13.21 4.12
CA PHE A 173 9.21 -13.65 3.52
C PHE A 173 10.25 -12.51 3.49
N LEU A 174 9.84 -11.31 3.04
CA LEU A 174 10.74 -10.16 2.93
C LEU A 174 11.16 -9.57 4.28
N THR A 175 10.25 -9.51 5.26
CA THR A 175 10.45 -8.76 6.51
C THR A 175 10.66 -9.62 7.75
N GLN A 176 10.19 -10.87 7.76
CA GLN A 176 10.14 -11.70 8.97
C GLN A 176 10.90 -13.03 8.89
N TRP A 177 11.38 -13.45 7.69
CA TRP A 177 11.97 -14.77 7.34
C TRP A 177 12.21 -15.75 8.53
N CYS A 178 11.49 -16.89 8.51
CA CYS A 178 11.51 -17.96 9.51
C CYS A 178 12.85 -18.73 9.72
N PHE A 179 13.95 -18.38 9.03
CA PHE A 179 15.25 -19.06 9.17
C PHE A 179 16.41 -18.07 9.40
N GLY A 180 16.20 -17.07 10.26
CA GLY A 180 17.24 -16.11 10.69
C GLY A 180 16.84 -14.65 10.48
N SER A 181 17.79 -13.81 10.06
CA SER A 181 17.55 -12.40 9.70
C SER A 181 16.65 -12.28 8.48
N SER A 182 15.87 -11.19 8.43
CA SER A 182 14.97 -10.89 7.31
C SER A 182 15.74 -10.78 5.97
N LEU A 183 15.07 -10.98 4.82
CA LEU A 183 15.76 -10.85 3.54
C LEU A 183 16.32 -9.44 3.33
N ILE A 184 15.59 -8.41 3.77
CA ILE A 184 16.06 -7.02 3.76
C ILE A 184 17.36 -6.87 4.57
N GLU A 185 17.41 -7.45 5.77
CA GLU A 185 18.59 -7.39 6.64
C GLU A 185 19.78 -8.18 6.07
N ARG A 186 19.52 -9.27 5.33
CA ARG A 186 20.58 -9.99 4.60
C ARG A 186 21.13 -9.16 3.44
N VAL A 187 20.27 -8.47 2.69
CA VAL A 187 20.71 -7.53 1.64
C VAL A 187 21.58 -6.44 2.23
N LEU A 188 21.19 -5.88 3.39
CA LEU A 188 22.00 -4.90 4.12
C LEU A 188 23.39 -5.46 4.47
N ILE A 189 23.46 -6.65 5.07
CA ILE A 189 24.74 -7.30 5.42
C ILE A 189 25.58 -7.59 4.16
N LEU A 190 24.97 -8.15 3.11
CA LEU A 190 25.65 -8.50 1.86
C LEU A 190 26.15 -7.26 1.09
N SER A 191 25.48 -6.13 1.25
CA SER A 191 25.89 -4.85 0.66
C SER A 191 27.09 -4.20 1.38
N GLY A 192 27.63 -4.86 2.42
CA GLY A 192 28.82 -4.41 3.13
C GLY A 192 28.55 -3.62 4.42
N ALA A 193 27.34 -3.71 4.98
CA ALA A 193 27.05 -3.05 6.25
C ALA A 193 27.89 -3.61 7.40
N LYS A 194 28.37 -2.71 8.27
CA LYS A 194 29.17 -3.03 9.45
C LYS A 194 28.42 -2.62 10.71
N CYS A 195 28.39 -3.47 11.73
CA CYS A 195 27.82 -3.12 13.02
C CYS A 195 28.82 -2.27 13.83
N ILE A 196 28.44 -1.06 14.25
CA ILE A 196 29.32 -0.13 14.98
C ILE A 196 28.75 0.10 16.39
N PRO A 197 29.59 0.08 17.44
CA PRO A 197 29.17 0.48 18.79
C PRO A 197 28.83 1.98 18.84
N SER A 198 27.76 2.34 19.53
CA SER A 198 27.32 3.74 19.63
C SER A 198 28.06 4.56 20.69
N LEU A 199 29.15 4.04 21.25
CA LEU A 199 29.99 4.72 22.25
C LEU A 199 31.12 5.47 21.53
N LYS A 200 31.34 6.74 21.87
CA LYS A 200 32.60 7.42 21.55
C LYS A 200 33.64 7.03 22.60
N PRO A 201 34.92 6.83 22.23
CA PRO A 201 35.98 6.57 23.20
C PRO A 201 36.02 7.73 24.20
N PHE A 202 35.97 7.39 25.49
CA PHE A 202 36.33 8.33 26.54
C PHE A 202 37.80 8.68 26.30
N HIS A 203 38.16 9.97 26.29
CA HIS A 203 39.58 10.38 26.31
C HIS A 203 40.18 10.00 27.67
N SER A 204 40.43 8.71 27.88
CA SER A 204 41.33 8.23 28.92
C SER A 204 42.73 8.31 28.35
N SER A 205 43.41 9.40 28.71
CA SER A 205 44.87 9.47 28.65
C SER A 205 45.45 8.20 29.27
N GLN A 206 46.20 7.46 28.45
CA GLN A 206 47.08 6.34 28.80
C GLN A 206 46.41 5.00 29.14
N THR A 207 46.33 4.15 28.11
CA THR A 207 46.90 2.80 27.95
C THR A 207 45.91 1.99 27.16
N THR A 208 46.24 1.75 25.89
CA THR A 208 45.44 1.01 24.90
C THR A 208 44.66 -0.18 25.46
N PRO A 209 43.32 -0.14 25.40
CA PRO A 209 42.53 -1.30 25.00
C PRO A 209 42.02 -0.99 23.60
N THR A 210 42.51 -1.71 22.59
CA THR A 210 41.96 -1.75 21.23
C THR A 210 40.48 -2.13 21.31
N THR A 211 39.63 -1.12 21.48
CA THR A 211 38.18 -1.30 21.49
C THR A 211 37.78 -1.61 20.05
N PRO A 212 37.03 -2.69 19.80
CA PRO A 212 36.70 -3.07 18.43
C PRO A 212 35.89 -1.95 17.76
N THR A 213 36.45 -1.37 16.70
CA THR A 213 35.80 -0.34 15.87
C THR A 213 34.59 -0.90 15.12
N THR A 214 34.52 -2.23 14.99
CA THR A 214 33.45 -2.98 14.35
C THR A 214 33.07 -4.16 15.22
N LEU A 215 31.77 -4.34 15.43
CA LEU A 215 31.19 -5.43 16.20
C LEU A 215 30.67 -6.52 15.24
N GLU A 216 30.52 -7.75 15.71
CA GLU A 216 29.89 -8.80 14.90
C GLU A 216 28.46 -8.41 14.52
N ASN A 217 28.05 -8.81 13.32
CA ASN A 217 26.71 -8.55 12.76
C ASN A 217 25.57 -8.98 13.71
N LEU A 218 25.80 -10.03 14.49
CA LEU A 218 24.86 -10.57 15.48
C LEU A 218 24.43 -9.55 16.55
N TYR A 219 25.18 -8.48 16.81
CA TYR A 219 24.80 -7.51 17.83
C TYR A 219 23.88 -6.40 17.31
N CYS A 220 23.89 -6.14 16.00
CA CYS A 220 22.99 -5.17 15.37
C CYS A 220 21.71 -5.81 14.81
N GLN A 221 21.61 -7.15 14.82
CA GLN A 221 20.44 -7.85 14.32
C GLN A 221 19.19 -7.56 15.17
N HIS A 222 18.06 -7.24 14.52
CA HIS A 222 16.87 -6.76 15.22
C HIS A 222 16.15 -7.85 16.05
N ARG A 223 15.98 -9.05 15.47
CA ARG A 223 15.16 -10.12 16.06
C ARG A 223 15.99 -11.15 16.83
N TRP A 224 17.16 -11.49 16.30
CA TRP A 224 18.04 -12.55 16.82
C TRP A 224 19.33 -11.97 17.42
N GLY A 225 19.33 -10.67 17.71
CA GLY A 225 20.52 -9.97 18.14
C GLY A 225 21.00 -10.43 19.52
N ARG A 226 22.32 -10.52 19.70
CA ARG A 226 22.93 -10.74 21.01
C ARG A 226 23.01 -9.42 21.79
N LYS A 227 22.84 -9.49 23.11
CA LYS A 227 23.19 -8.37 24.00
C LYS A 227 24.71 -8.22 24.04
N LEU A 228 25.22 -6.99 24.12
CA LEU A 228 26.66 -6.76 24.19
C LEU A 228 27.27 -7.46 25.43
N PRO A 229 28.45 -8.09 25.33
CA PRO A 229 29.12 -8.73 26.45
C PRO A 229 29.62 -7.69 27.47
N GLY A 230 29.44 -7.95 28.77
CA GLY A 230 29.92 -7.07 29.87
C GLY A 230 28.99 -5.93 30.28
N LEU A 231 27.72 -5.96 29.86
CA LEU A 231 26.72 -4.92 30.15
C LEU A 231 26.15 -4.97 31.58
N ASP A 232 26.42 -6.05 32.30
CA ASP A 232 25.99 -6.34 33.67
C ASP A 232 26.61 -5.38 34.71
N ASN A 233 27.73 -4.72 34.38
CA ASN A 233 28.43 -3.78 35.26
C ASN A 233 28.30 -2.30 34.84
N PHE A 234 27.58 -1.95 33.77
CA PHE A 234 27.53 -0.57 33.25
C PHE A 234 26.10 -0.01 33.18
N ILE A 235 25.87 1.06 33.96
CA ILE A 235 24.69 1.92 33.91
C ILE A 235 24.72 2.79 32.64
N LEU A 236 24.71 2.18 31.45
CA LEU A 236 24.53 2.93 30.20
C LEU A 236 23.99 2.04 29.07
N SER A 237 22.79 1.48 29.32
CA SER A 237 21.88 0.94 28.31
C SER A 237 21.35 2.00 27.33
N THR A 238 21.91 3.21 27.31
CA THR A 238 21.34 4.37 26.61
C THR A 238 21.55 4.32 25.10
N TYR A 239 22.56 3.59 24.60
CA TYR A 239 22.91 3.61 23.18
C TYR A 239 23.02 2.21 22.57
N LYS A 240 22.03 1.83 21.76
CA LYS A 240 22.03 0.57 20.97
C LYS A 240 23.09 0.63 19.87
N PRO A 241 23.78 -0.49 19.56
CA PRO A 241 24.64 -0.57 18.39
C PRO A 241 23.81 -0.38 17.11
N TYR A 242 24.42 0.15 16.06
CA TYR A 242 23.73 0.47 14.82
C TYR A 242 24.52 -0.01 13.60
N TRP A 243 23.78 -0.34 12.53
CA TRP A 243 24.36 -0.68 11.23
C TRP A 243 24.95 0.56 10.58
N SER A 244 26.21 0.59 10.21
CA SER A 244 26.81 1.64 9.38
C SER A 244 27.15 1.11 7.99
N GLU A 245 27.23 2.00 7.01
CA GLU A 245 27.48 1.64 5.60
C GLU A 245 26.36 0.74 5.01
N GLY A 246 26.61 0.16 3.84
CA GLY A 246 25.65 -0.70 3.14
C GLY A 246 24.43 0.02 2.58
N ILE A 247 23.61 -0.74 1.86
CA ILE A 247 22.33 -0.31 1.31
C ILE A 247 21.24 -0.79 2.28
N ASP A 248 20.77 0.13 3.13
CA ASP A 248 19.59 -0.12 3.95
C ASP A 248 18.31 0.12 3.13
N VAL A 249 17.28 -0.69 3.38
CA VAL A 249 15.99 -0.59 2.72
C VAL A 249 14.99 -0.09 3.73
N SER A 250 14.35 1.06 3.45
CA SER A 250 13.35 1.60 4.36
C SER A 250 12.12 0.68 4.42
N GLY A 251 12.04 -0.09 5.50
CA GLY A 251 10.89 -0.96 5.76
C GLY A 251 9.57 -0.22 5.88
N HIS A 252 9.59 1.05 6.33
CA HIS A 252 8.41 1.91 6.42
C HIS A 252 7.89 2.33 5.03
N VAL A 253 8.78 2.84 4.17
CA VAL A 253 8.43 3.19 2.79
C VAL A 253 7.94 1.96 2.04
N PHE A 254 8.64 0.83 2.22
CA PHE A 254 8.24 -0.46 1.66
C PHE A 254 6.81 -0.84 2.09
N LEU A 255 6.57 -0.93 3.41
CA LEU A 255 5.30 -1.40 3.96
C LEU A 255 4.13 -0.50 3.55
N LEU A 256 4.28 0.83 3.70
CA LEU A 256 3.21 1.78 3.38
C LEU A 256 2.89 1.78 1.89
N THR A 257 3.90 1.81 1.03
CA THR A 257 3.70 1.74 -0.44
C THR A 257 3.03 0.44 -0.84
N PHE A 258 3.51 -0.69 -0.32
CA PHE A 258 2.96 -2.01 -0.62
C PHE A 258 1.51 -2.14 -0.13
N SER A 259 1.19 -1.65 1.07
CA SER A 259 -0.17 -1.61 1.61
C SER A 259 -1.12 -0.73 0.79
N ILE A 260 -0.69 0.46 0.35
CA ILE A 260 -1.51 1.33 -0.52
C ILE A 260 -1.83 0.61 -1.82
N LEU A 261 -0.83 0.03 -2.48
CA LEU A 261 -1.04 -0.67 -3.76
C LEU A 261 -1.94 -1.89 -3.59
N LEU A 262 -1.81 -2.65 -2.50
CA LEU A 262 -2.70 -3.77 -2.19
C LEU A 262 -4.15 -3.30 -1.98
N ILE A 263 -4.37 -2.23 -1.23
CA ILE A 263 -5.71 -1.65 -1.00
C ILE A 263 -6.31 -1.17 -2.32
N VAL A 264 -5.57 -0.45 -3.15
CA VAL A 264 -6.06 0.01 -4.46
C VAL A 264 -6.43 -1.17 -5.36
N SER A 265 -5.62 -2.24 -5.32
CA SER A 265 -5.84 -3.44 -6.14
C SER A 265 -7.08 -4.22 -5.72
N SER A 266 -7.35 -4.29 -4.41
CA SER A 266 -8.54 -4.95 -3.86
C SER A 266 -9.81 -4.09 -3.99
N LEU A 267 -9.67 -2.76 -3.96
CA LEU A 267 -10.79 -1.81 -3.94
C LEU A 267 -11.24 -1.34 -5.33
N SER A 268 -10.38 -1.43 -6.36
CA SER A 268 -10.64 -0.91 -7.71
C SER A 268 -11.98 -1.36 -8.32
N PRO A 269 -12.37 -2.66 -8.30
CA PRO A 269 -13.67 -3.09 -8.85
C PRO A 269 -14.85 -2.43 -8.13
N SER A 270 -14.75 -2.30 -6.81
CA SER A 270 -15.79 -1.76 -5.94
C SER A 270 -15.98 -0.25 -6.10
N LEU A 271 -14.89 0.49 -6.34
CA LEU A 271 -14.96 1.91 -6.67
C LEU A 271 -15.65 2.16 -8.00
N ILE A 272 -15.35 1.35 -9.01
CA ILE A 272 -16.00 1.46 -10.32
C ILE A 272 -17.49 1.19 -10.20
N HIS A 273 -17.87 0.18 -9.42
CA HIS A 273 -19.26 -0.12 -9.14
C HIS A 273 -19.97 1.06 -8.46
N LEU A 274 -19.39 1.59 -7.37
CA LEU A 274 -19.94 2.72 -6.62
C LEU A 274 -20.04 4.00 -7.48
N TRP A 275 -19.04 4.25 -8.33
CA TRP A 275 -19.04 5.39 -9.24
C TRP A 275 -20.17 5.30 -10.27
N ARG A 276 -20.38 4.11 -10.86
CA ARG A 276 -21.45 3.87 -11.85
C ARG A 276 -22.85 4.03 -11.26
N THR A 277 -23.09 3.54 -10.04
CA THR A 277 -24.40 3.70 -9.39
C THR A 277 -24.66 5.16 -9.02
N THR A 278 -23.64 5.86 -8.52
CA THR A 278 -23.75 7.29 -8.16
C THR A 278 -24.01 8.17 -9.39
N THR A 279 -23.28 7.94 -10.49
CA THR A 279 -23.46 8.72 -11.74
C THR A 279 -24.82 8.52 -12.38
N LYS A 280 -25.35 7.28 -12.41
CA LYS A 280 -26.71 7.01 -12.86
C LYS A 280 -27.75 7.75 -12.04
N LYS A 281 -27.62 7.75 -10.70
CA LYS A 281 -28.55 8.45 -9.80
C LYS A 281 -28.56 9.96 -10.04
N VAL A 282 -27.37 10.56 -10.21
CA VAL A 282 -27.25 12.00 -10.51
C VAL A 282 -27.91 12.33 -11.86
N ASN A 283 -27.67 11.53 -12.89
CA ASN A 283 -28.20 11.77 -14.23
C ASN A 283 -29.73 11.56 -14.30
N ASN A 284 -30.27 10.54 -13.63
CA ASN A 284 -31.71 10.31 -13.55
C ASN A 284 -32.42 11.44 -12.79
N ASN A 285 -31.83 11.95 -11.71
CA ASN A 285 -32.38 13.10 -10.98
C ASN A 285 -32.42 14.38 -11.82
N GLN A 286 -31.56 14.52 -12.84
CA GLN A 286 -31.60 15.67 -13.75
C GLN A 286 -32.65 15.53 -14.86
N ASN A 287 -32.96 14.30 -15.27
CA ASN A 287 -33.86 14.04 -16.39
C ASN A 287 -35.32 13.78 -15.98
N ASN A 288 -35.59 13.44 -14.72
CA ASN A 288 -36.93 13.07 -14.26
C ASN A 288 -37.56 14.18 -13.39
N GLN A 289 -38.21 15.15 -14.05
CA GLN A 289 -39.38 15.85 -13.48
C GLN A 289 -40.70 15.11 -13.77
N GLU A 290 -40.75 14.20 -14.75
CA GLU A 290 -41.97 13.48 -15.12
C GLU A 290 -41.60 12.09 -15.66
N GLU A 291 -41.52 11.07 -14.81
CA GLU A 291 -41.90 9.68 -15.10
C GLU A 291 -41.61 8.80 -13.87
N GLU A 292 -42.66 8.59 -13.10
CA GLU A 292 -42.74 7.61 -12.02
C GLU A 292 -42.87 6.22 -12.64
N LYS A 293 -41.75 5.49 -12.73
CA LYS A 293 -41.77 4.04 -12.94
C LYS A 293 -40.90 3.39 -11.89
N ASP A 294 -41.48 2.40 -11.23
CA ASP A 294 -40.95 1.51 -10.19
C ASP A 294 -39.60 0.90 -10.58
N GLN A 295 -38.55 1.70 -10.54
CA GLN A 295 -37.18 1.24 -10.67
C GLN A 295 -36.62 1.16 -9.26
N GLU A 296 -36.62 -0.06 -8.73
CA GLU A 296 -36.00 -0.42 -7.45
C GLU A 296 -34.55 0.10 -7.48
N ASP A 297 -34.32 1.27 -6.88
CA ASP A 297 -33.04 1.98 -6.92
C ASP A 297 -31.99 1.02 -6.31
N GLU A 298 -31.09 0.48 -7.14
CA GLU A 298 -30.07 -0.50 -6.76
C GLU A 298 -29.07 0.17 -5.81
N THR A 299 -29.50 0.34 -4.55
CA THR A 299 -28.77 1.07 -3.54
C THR A 299 -27.72 0.17 -2.95
N VAL A 300 -26.46 0.60 -3.07
CA VAL A 300 -25.30 -0.09 -2.51
C VAL A 300 -25.50 -0.26 -1.00
N PRO A 301 -25.48 -1.49 -0.45
CA PRO A 301 -25.73 -1.73 0.97
C PRO A 301 -24.80 -0.93 1.90
N ARG A 302 -25.30 -0.54 3.07
CA ARG A 302 -24.59 0.34 4.01
C ARG A 302 -23.25 -0.23 4.47
N ASN A 303 -23.21 -1.53 4.78
CA ASN A 303 -22.00 -2.27 5.16
C ASN A 303 -20.93 -2.22 4.05
N TYR A 304 -21.33 -2.42 2.80
CA TYR A 304 -20.42 -2.37 1.66
C TYR A 304 -19.86 -0.96 1.42
N ARG A 305 -20.71 0.08 1.52
CA ARG A 305 -20.26 1.49 1.48
C ARG A 305 -19.28 1.81 2.60
N LEU A 306 -19.59 1.38 3.83
CA LEU A 306 -18.70 1.59 4.98
C LEU A 306 -17.34 0.92 4.77
N ALA A 307 -17.31 -0.27 4.19
CA ALA A 307 -16.06 -0.96 3.87
C ALA A 307 -15.23 -0.22 2.82
N ILE A 308 -15.87 0.35 1.79
CA ILE A 308 -15.18 1.19 0.80
C ILE A 308 -14.57 2.41 1.49
N TYR A 309 -15.35 3.13 2.31
CA TYR A 309 -14.85 4.32 3.01
C TYR A 309 -13.76 4.01 4.03
N ALA A 310 -13.83 2.87 4.73
CA ALA A 310 -12.78 2.45 5.64
C ALA A 310 -11.44 2.22 4.90
N ASN A 311 -11.48 1.60 3.71
CA ASN A 311 -10.29 1.42 2.88
C ASN A 311 -9.75 2.76 2.36
N LEU A 312 -10.62 3.67 1.90
CA LEU A 312 -10.21 5.01 1.46
C LEU A 312 -9.59 5.85 2.59
N GLY A 313 -10.17 5.79 3.79
CA GLY A 313 -9.64 6.44 4.98
C GLY A 313 -8.25 5.92 5.35
N LEU A 314 -8.06 4.60 5.35
CA LEU A 314 -6.75 4.02 5.63
C LEU A 314 -5.72 4.34 4.53
N LEU A 315 -6.15 4.35 3.26
CA LEU A 315 -5.31 4.75 2.12
C LEU A 315 -4.79 6.18 2.29
N PHE A 316 -5.65 7.11 2.71
CA PHE A 316 -5.24 8.49 3.00
C PHE A 316 -4.23 8.54 4.15
N VAL A 317 -4.47 7.80 5.24
CA VAL A 317 -3.51 7.71 6.36
C VAL A 317 -2.17 7.17 5.91
N TRP A 318 -2.14 6.12 5.08
CA TRP A 318 -0.87 5.56 4.56
C TRP A 318 -0.14 6.50 3.62
N TRP A 319 -0.85 7.18 2.73
CA TRP A 319 -0.24 8.18 1.86
C TRP A 319 0.36 9.33 2.67
N TRP A 320 -0.36 9.82 3.68
CA TRP A 320 0.14 10.85 4.59
C TRP A 320 1.37 10.38 5.38
N MET A 321 1.34 9.17 5.94
CA MET A 321 2.48 8.62 6.67
C MET A 321 3.68 8.34 5.76
N LEU A 322 3.47 8.01 4.49
CA LEU A 322 4.54 7.89 3.50
C LEU A 322 5.20 9.25 3.23
N LEU A 323 4.40 10.32 3.10
CA LEU A 323 4.91 11.69 2.98
C LEU A 323 5.74 12.07 4.22
N MET A 324 5.23 11.84 5.43
CA MET A 324 5.94 12.14 6.68
C MET A 324 7.23 11.32 6.83
N THR A 325 7.20 10.05 6.41
CA THR A 325 8.39 9.20 6.34
C THR A 325 9.42 9.80 5.39
N SER A 326 8.98 10.27 4.22
CA SER A 326 9.84 10.88 3.20
C SER A 326 10.44 12.22 3.64
N LEU A 327 9.73 12.98 4.48
CA LEU A 327 10.19 14.26 5.01
C LEU A 327 11.20 14.14 6.15
N TYR A 328 10.94 13.25 7.13
CA TYR A 328 11.64 13.29 8.42
C TYR A 328 12.60 12.11 8.70
N PHE A 329 12.44 10.99 8.02
CA PHE A 329 13.16 9.75 8.34
C PHE A 329 13.91 9.22 7.12
N HIS A 330 14.95 8.42 7.32
CA HIS A 330 15.68 7.68 6.27
C HIS A 330 16.43 8.51 5.21
N GLY A 331 17.49 7.91 4.68
CA GLY A 331 18.27 8.45 3.55
C GLY A 331 17.49 8.41 2.23
N PRO A 332 17.86 9.21 1.21
CA PRO A 332 17.27 9.11 -0.13
C PRO A 332 17.34 7.70 -0.70
N LEU A 333 18.53 7.07 -0.65
CA LEU A 333 18.73 5.72 -1.16
C LEU A 333 17.84 4.70 -0.44
N GLU A 334 17.73 4.80 0.88
CA GLU A 334 16.89 3.91 1.71
C GLU A 334 15.40 4.02 1.37
N LYS A 335 14.93 5.24 1.08
CA LYS A 335 13.54 5.49 0.67
C LYS A 335 13.26 4.90 -0.71
N PHE A 336 14.13 5.18 -1.68
CA PHE A 336 13.94 4.71 -3.06
C PHE A 336 14.09 3.19 -3.16
N SER A 337 15.03 2.58 -2.43
CA SER A 337 15.16 1.12 -2.39
C SER A 337 13.89 0.47 -1.80
N GLY A 338 13.33 1.04 -0.72
CA GLY A 338 12.06 0.59 -0.15
C GLY A 338 10.88 0.72 -1.11
N PHE A 339 10.80 1.85 -1.82
CA PHE A 339 9.75 2.11 -2.81
C PHE A 339 9.82 1.13 -3.99
N VAL A 340 11.00 0.93 -4.57
CA VAL A 340 11.21 0.00 -5.69
C VAL A 340 10.86 -1.43 -5.26
N LEU A 341 11.34 -1.86 -4.09
CA LEU A 341 11.01 -3.18 -3.57
C LEU A 341 9.49 -3.38 -3.38
N ALA A 342 8.77 -2.36 -2.93
CA ALA A 342 7.31 -2.41 -2.80
C ALA A 342 6.60 -2.51 -4.15
N GLY A 343 7.04 -1.74 -5.15
CA GLY A 343 6.51 -1.81 -6.51
C GLY A 343 6.72 -3.17 -7.15
N LEU A 344 7.92 -3.75 -7.01
CA LEU A 344 8.24 -5.09 -7.50
C LEU A 344 7.42 -6.17 -6.78
N ALA A 345 7.30 -6.07 -5.46
CA ALA A 345 6.50 -6.99 -4.65
C ALA A 345 5.03 -6.95 -5.06
N TRP A 346 4.46 -5.75 -5.25
CA TRP A 346 3.10 -5.58 -5.73
C TRP A 346 2.90 -6.16 -7.14
N PHE A 347 3.81 -5.87 -8.06
CA PHE A 347 3.74 -6.41 -9.42
C PHE A 347 3.78 -7.94 -9.43
N PHE A 348 4.64 -8.54 -8.60
CA PHE A 348 4.70 -9.99 -8.41
C PHE A 348 3.37 -10.56 -7.88
N VAL A 349 2.77 -9.92 -6.87
CA VAL A 349 1.46 -10.34 -6.33
C VAL A 349 0.38 -10.27 -7.41
N GLU A 350 0.28 -9.16 -8.13
CA GLU A 350 -0.71 -8.95 -9.19
C GLU A 350 -0.60 -10.00 -10.29
N THR A 351 0.61 -10.23 -10.80
CA THR A 351 0.87 -11.21 -11.86
C THR A 351 0.64 -12.65 -11.38
N SER A 352 0.99 -12.97 -10.13
CA SER A 352 0.75 -14.29 -9.54
C SER A 352 -0.74 -14.57 -9.39
N VAL A 353 -1.52 -13.61 -8.86
CA VAL A 353 -2.97 -13.80 -8.73
C VAL A 353 -3.66 -13.88 -10.08
N ALA A 354 -3.25 -13.06 -11.07
CA ALA A 354 -3.77 -13.17 -12.42
C ALA A 354 -3.56 -14.59 -12.98
N ARG A 355 -2.33 -15.12 -12.90
CA ARG A 355 -2.03 -16.49 -13.34
C ARG A 355 -2.82 -17.57 -12.60
N LEU A 356 -3.10 -17.38 -11.31
CA LEU A 356 -3.83 -18.36 -10.50
C LEU A 356 -5.33 -18.38 -10.77
N LEU A 357 -5.92 -17.25 -11.17
CA LEU A 357 -7.35 -17.11 -11.37
C LEU A 357 -7.80 -17.14 -12.84
N GLY A 358 -6.85 -17.22 -13.78
CA GLY A 358 -7.10 -17.26 -15.23
C GLY A 358 -7.31 -15.89 -15.82
#